data_AF-A0A4P7DVA1-F1
#
_entry.id   AF-A0A4P7DVA1-F1
#
_cell.length_a   1.000
_cell.length_b   1.000
_cell.length_c   1.000
_cell.angle_alpha   90.00
_cell.angle_beta   90.00
_cell.angle_gamma   90.00
#
_symmetry.space_group_name_H-M   'P 1'
#
loop_
_entity.id
_entity.type
_entity.pdbx_description
1 polymer ?
#
loop_
_entity_poly.entity_id
_entity_poly.type
_entity_poly.pdbx_seq_one_letter_code
_entity_poly.pdbx_strand_id
1 'polypeptide(L)'
;MIQYIKPSGSSKAIRQFCTATYGLLVGACCLFSSIDTFAQTAPKDASQQQQLVPLKSFQGYYQLPNKVAFIAFEEQDNNLYATQLWDQKKRYRLVRKDDTHFESKNEGYSIEFLKNSSGDFSQTKILGRIICERVPFDPNKIASLTTSQLKQLAGTYLKVNDYNFKIQIDPSSTGLTLTQLWDNITILFTPRSEFFFLNDDGTFPLTFSVANGKIEQMQCFENDVWIKTDQ
;
A
#
# COMPACT_ATOMS: atom_id res chain seq x y z
N MET A 1 2.73 -0.13 37.31
CA MET A 1 3.49 1.13 37.19
C MET A 1 4.89 0.76 36.73
N ILE A 2 5.15 0.80 35.43
CA ILE A 2 6.43 0.35 34.84
C ILE A 2 7.03 1.54 34.11
N GLN A 3 8.24 1.91 34.52
CA GLN A 3 8.97 3.09 34.10
C GLN A 3 9.61 2.87 32.71
N TYR A 4 9.42 3.85 31.83
CA TYR A 4 10.11 3.93 30.54
C TYR A 4 11.52 4.52 30.72
N ILE A 5 12.54 3.77 30.31
CA ILE A 5 13.92 4.25 30.21
C ILE A 5 14.16 4.74 28.77
N LYS A 6 14.57 6.00 28.66
CA LYS A 6 14.87 6.72 27.41
C LYS A 6 16.38 6.71 27.19
N PRO A 7 16.91 6.36 26.00
CA PRO A 7 18.28 6.73 25.65
C PRO A 7 18.28 8.00 24.80
N SER A 8 18.98 9.02 25.32
CA SER A 8 19.47 10.19 24.59
C SER A 8 20.75 9.85 23.83
N GLY A 9 21.02 10.52 22.71
CA GLY A 9 22.38 10.55 22.17
C GLY A 9 22.47 10.92 20.70
N SER A 10 22.60 12.21 20.43
CA SER A 10 23.06 12.79 19.17
C SER A 10 24.42 12.27 18.72
N SER A 11 24.65 12.09 17.42
CA SER A 11 25.97 12.31 16.83
C SER A 11 25.90 12.84 15.40
N LYS A 12 26.82 13.76 15.11
CA LYS A 12 26.89 14.67 13.98
C LYS A 12 27.58 14.03 12.76
N ALA A 13 27.10 14.45 11.59
CA ALA A 13 27.79 14.72 10.33
C ALA A 13 29.10 13.98 10.00
N ILE A 14 29.11 13.33 8.84
CA ILE A 14 30.28 13.28 7.95
C ILE A 14 29.81 13.64 6.53
N ARG A 15 30.23 14.81 6.07
CA ARG A 15 30.29 15.17 4.65
C ARG A 15 31.59 14.57 4.10
N GLN A 16 31.53 13.94 2.93
CA GLN A 16 32.72 13.76 2.10
C GLN A 16 32.40 14.08 0.64
N PHE A 17 33.19 15.02 0.13
CA PHE A 17 33.34 15.41 -1.26
C PHE A 17 34.23 14.41 -2.00
N CYS A 18 34.09 14.31 -3.32
CA CYS A 18 35.19 14.20 -4.30
C CYS A 18 34.58 14.31 -5.71
N THR A 19 34.56 15.49 -6.34
CA THR A 19 35.51 16.00 -7.35
C THR A 19 35.75 15.11 -8.56
N ALA A 20 35.38 15.69 -9.72
CA ALA A 20 35.63 15.24 -11.07
C ALA A 20 37.12 15.31 -11.47
N THR A 21 37.49 14.53 -12.48
CA THR A 21 38.73 14.73 -13.25
C THR A 21 38.43 14.71 -14.74
N TYR A 22 38.73 15.84 -15.38
CA TYR A 22 38.85 16.05 -16.81
C TYR A 22 40.08 15.30 -17.36
N GLY A 23 39.92 14.66 -18.53
CA GLY A 23 41.02 14.22 -19.38
C GLY A 23 40.94 14.93 -20.73
N LEU A 24 41.89 15.83 -20.95
CA LEU A 24 42.16 16.53 -22.21
C LEU A 24 43.22 15.72 -22.97
N LEU A 25 43.00 15.42 -24.24
CA LEU A 25 44.07 15.01 -25.16
C LEU A 25 43.85 15.63 -26.55
N VAL A 26 44.83 16.41 -26.95
CA VAL A 26 45.01 17.05 -28.25
C VAL A 26 45.85 16.12 -29.13
N GLY A 27 45.52 15.99 -30.41
CA GLY A 27 46.34 15.25 -31.39
C GLY A 27 45.88 15.47 -32.82
N ALA A 28 46.80 15.84 -33.70
CA ALA A 28 46.58 16.59 -34.95
C ALA A 28 46.26 15.78 -36.22
N CYS A 29 45.59 16.49 -37.15
CA CYS A 29 45.66 16.50 -38.62
C CYS A 29 45.88 15.20 -39.43
N CYS A 30 44.95 14.93 -40.35
CA CYS A 30 45.24 14.54 -41.74
C CYS A 30 44.09 14.99 -42.66
N LEU A 31 44.45 15.64 -43.78
CA LEU A 31 43.59 16.04 -44.88
C LEU A 31 43.37 14.85 -45.81
N PHE A 32 42.11 14.47 -46.07
CA PHE A 32 41.72 13.83 -47.33
C PHE A 32 40.32 14.30 -47.72
N SER A 33 40.25 14.93 -48.88
CA SER A 33 39.05 15.30 -49.61
C SER A 33 38.36 14.06 -50.17
N SER A 34 37.09 13.88 -49.85
CA SER A 34 36.16 13.02 -50.60
C SER A 34 34.79 13.68 -50.58
N ILE A 35 34.24 13.87 -51.77
CA ILE A 35 32.92 14.40 -52.04
C ILE A 35 31.90 13.28 -51.85
N ASP A 36 31.37 13.14 -50.64
CA ASP A 36 30.16 12.37 -50.41
C ASP A 36 29.01 13.35 -50.18
N THR A 37 28.03 13.27 -51.10
CA THR A 37 26.71 13.89 -50.96
C THR A 37 26.06 13.34 -49.70
N PHE A 38 26.25 14.03 -48.58
CA PHE A 38 25.55 13.75 -47.34
C PHE A 38 24.19 14.45 -47.41
N ALA A 39 23.13 13.67 -47.59
CA ALA A 39 21.79 14.14 -47.30
C ALA A 39 21.76 14.59 -45.83
N GLN A 40 21.57 15.89 -45.60
CA GLN A 40 21.21 16.43 -44.29
C GLN A 40 19.86 15.83 -43.90
N THR A 41 19.89 14.65 -43.28
CA THR A 41 18.86 14.31 -42.32
C THR A 41 19.14 15.19 -41.12
N ALA A 42 18.39 16.29 -41.03
CA ALA A 42 18.25 17.00 -39.78
C ALA A 42 18.00 15.96 -38.68
N PRO A 43 18.71 15.97 -37.55
CA PRO A 43 18.25 15.21 -36.41
C PRO A 43 16.84 15.73 -36.13
N LYS A 44 15.84 14.87 -36.32
CA LYS A 44 14.56 15.05 -35.64
C LYS A 44 14.93 14.96 -34.16
N ASP A 45 15.18 16.12 -33.56
CA ASP A 45 14.91 16.35 -32.14
C ASP A 45 13.40 16.17 -31.95
N ALA A 46 12.95 14.92 -32.06
CA ALA A 46 11.80 14.46 -31.34
C ALA A 46 12.29 14.36 -29.89
N SER A 47 12.34 15.50 -29.20
CA SER A 47 12.12 15.52 -27.78
C SER A 47 10.77 14.83 -27.57
N GLN A 48 10.80 13.50 -27.40
CA GLN A 48 9.67 12.75 -26.87
C GLN A 48 9.44 13.35 -25.49
N GLN A 49 8.56 14.35 -25.41
CA GLN A 49 7.94 14.71 -24.15
C GLN A 49 7.27 13.43 -23.70
N GLN A 50 7.94 12.68 -22.81
CA GLN A 50 7.37 11.48 -22.21
C GLN A 50 6.04 11.89 -21.62
N GLN A 51 4.97 11.39 -22.22
CA GLN A 51 3.63 11.67 -21.75
C GLN A 51 3.53 11.05 -20.36
N LEU A 52 3.52 11.92 -19.36
CA LEU A 52 3.40 11.53 -17.97
C LEU A 52 2.08 10.76 -17.76
N VAL A 53 2.14 9.72 -16.93
CA VAL A 53 0.98 8.95 -16.48
C VAL A 53 -0.06 9.91 -15.89
N PRO A 54 -1.35 9.81 -16.29
CA PRO A 54 -2.41 10.64 -15.73
C PRO A 54 -2.55 10.46 -14.21
N LEU A 55 -2.79 11.54 -13.46
CA LEU A 55 -2.94 11.47 -12.00
C LEU A 55 -4.05 10.53 -11.54
N LYS A 56 -5.13 10.41 -12.34
CA LYS A 56 -6.22 9.46 -12.13
C LYS A 56 -5.75 8.00 -11.97
N SER A 57 -4.66 7.61 -12.63
CA SER A 57 -4.13 6.24 -12.56
C SER A 57 -3.66 5.85 -11.16
N PHE A 58 -3.32 6.83 -10.33
CA PHE A 58 -2.83 6.66 -8.95
C PHE A 58 -3.93 6.76 -7.90
N GLN A 59 -5.16 7.12 -8.28
CA GLN A 59 -6.24 7.34 -7.32
C GLN A 59 -6.71 6.04 -6.67
N GLY A 60 -7.17 6.13 -5.43
CA GLY A 60 -7.77 5.01 -4.71
C GLY A 60 -7.21 4.87 -3.31
N TYR A 61 -7.54 3.74 -2.69
CA TYR A 61 -7.20 3.46 -1.31
C TYR A 61 -6.05 2.45 -1.24
N TYR A 62 -5.05 2.74 -0.41
CA TYR A 62 -3.88 1.92 -0.24
C TYR A 62 -3.73 1.56 1.24
N GLN A 63 -3.73 0.26 1.52
CA GLN A 63 -3.71 -0.31 2.86
C GLN A 63 -2.26 -0.54 3.30
N LEU A 64 -1.91 -0.08 4.50
CA LEU A 64 -0.62 -0.33 5.12
C LEU A 64 -0.49 -1.79 5.57
N PRO A 65 0.74 -2.28 5.85
CA PRO A 65 0.96 -3.65 6.29
C PRO A 65 0.20 -4.05 7.57
N ASN A 66 -0.10 -3.10 8.46
CA ASN A 66 -0.88 -3.32 9.68
C ASN A 66 -2.39 -3.57 9.42
N LYS A 67 -2.82 -3.52 8.16
CA LYS A 67 -4.19 -3.75 7.68
C LYS A 67 -5.27 -2.77 8.14
N VAL A 68 -5.02 -1.96 9.17
CA VAL A 68 -6.00 -1.02 9.73
C VAL A 68 -5.79 0.42 9.28
N ALA A 69 -4.58 0.77 8.80
CA ALA A 69 -4.29 2.09 8.29
C ALA A 69 -4.41 2.14 6.76
N PHE A 70 -5.06 3.18 6.25
CA PHE A 70 -5.32 3.38 4.82
C PHE A 70 -4.99 4.79 4.38
N ILE A 71 -4.39 4.93 3.20
CA ILE A 71 -4.15 6.22 2.55
C ILE A 71 -5.05 6.33 1.34
N ALA A 72 -5.81 7.41 1.24
CA ALA A 72 -6.54 7.77 0.03
C ALA A 72 -5.66 8.66 -0.85
N PHE A 73 -5.50 8.30 -2.11
CA PHE A 73 -4.94 9.18 -3.13
C PHE A 73 -6.07 9.72 -4.01
N GLU A 74 -6.16 11.04 -4.11
CA GLU A 74 -7.24 11.72 -4.82
C GLU A 74 -6.66 12.85 -5.67
N GLU A 75 -7.18 12.99 -6.89
CA GLU A 75 -6.88 14.16 -7.71
C GLU A 75 -7.91 15.25 -7.42
N GLN A 76 -7.41 16.46 -7.18
CA GLN A 76 -8.23 17.65 -7.00
C GLN A 76 -7.47 18.84 -7.57
N ASP A 77 -8.13 19.66 -8.38
CA ASP A 77 -7.54 20.86 -9.00
C ASP A 77 -6.21 20.56 -9.71
N ASN A 78 -6.15 19.45 -10.47
CA ASN A 78 -4.96 18.96 -11.17
C ASN A 78 -3.74 18.70 -10.25
N ASN A 79 -3.98 18.43 -8.98
CA ASN A 79 -2.98 18.03 -8.00
C ASN A 79 -3.36 16.69 -7.38
N LEU A 80 -2.37 15.86 -7.08
CA LEU A 80 -2.58 14.64 -6.31
C LEU A 80 -2.46 14.94 -4.82
N TYR A 81 -3.37 14.42 -4.02
CA TYR A 81 -3.36 14.51 -2.56
C TYR A 81 -3.31 13.12 -1.96
N ALA A 82 -2.55 12.95 -0.88
CA ALA A 82 -2.60 11.78 -0.01
C ALA A 82 -3.34 12.15 1.28
N THR A 83 -4.31 11.35 1.71
CA THR A 83 -5.03 11.53 2.98
C THR A 83 -4.86 10.32 3.86
N GLN A 84 -4.31 10.48 5.06
CA GLN A 84 -4.20 9.40 6.05
C GLN A 84 -5.54 9.21 6.74
N LEU A 85 -6.17 8.05 6.58
CA LEU A 85 -7.54 7.83 7.05
C LEU A 85 -7.65 7.46 8.54
N TRP A 86 -6.54 7.35 9.25
CA TRP A 86 -6.48 6.98 10.68
C TRP A 86 -6.03 8.10 11.63
N ASP A 87 -5.47 9.20 11.12
CA ASP A 87 -4.91 10.30 11.92
C ASP A 87 -5.59 11.62 11.57
N GLN A 88 -6.79 11.84 12.13
CA GLN A 88 -7.62 13.05 11.92
C GLN A 88 -7.84 13.43 10.44
N LYS A 89 -7.69 12.46 9.53
CA LYS A 89 -7.76 12.67 8.07
C LYS A 89 -6.76 13.72 7.57
N LYS A 90 -5.54 13.73 8.12
CA LYS A 90 -4.47 14.63 7.66
C LYS A 90 -4.21 14.43 6.16
N ARG A 91 -4.24 15.54 5.42
CA ARG A 91 -4.15 15.60 3.96
C ARG A 91 -2.88 16.31 3.52
N TYR A 92 -2.20 15.73 2.54
CA TYR A 92 -0.91 16.17 2.03
C TYR A 92 -1.03 16.44 0.53
N ARG A 93 -0.71 17.65 0.08
CA ARG A 93 -0.53 17.93 -1.34
C ARG A 93 0.77 17.30 -1.81
N LEU A 94 0.73 16.60 -2.93
CA LEU A 94 1.90 15.94 -3.51
C LEU A 94 2.45 16.75 -4.68
N VAL A 95 3.77 16.81 -4.75
CA VAL A 95 4.55 17.38 -5.86
C VAL A 95 5.12 16.23 -6.66
N ARG A 96 4.77 16.16 -7.94
CA ARG A 96 5.30 15.16 -8.87
C ARG A 96 6.78 15.43 -9.16
N LYS A 97 7.62 14.39 -9.03
CA LYS A 97 9.05 14.45 -9.31
C LYS A 97 9.37 13.83 -10.68
N ASP A 98 8.72 12.72 -11.00
CA ASP A 98 8.79 12.05 -12.30
C ASP A 98 7.48 11.29 -12.60
N ASP A 99 7.52 10.31 -13.49
CA ASP A 99 6.34 9.58 -13.92
C ASP A 99 5.62 8.85 -12.79
N THR A 100 6.34 8.28 -11.82
CA THR A 100 5.77 7.46 -10.73
C THR A 100 6.16 7.93 -9.33
N HIS A 101 7.05 8.91 -9.21
CA HIS A 101 7.52 9.45 -7.93
C HIS A 101 6.90 10.80 -7.61
N PHE A 102 6.50 10.93 -6.35
CA PHE A 102 5.90 12.10 -5.75
C PHE A 102 6.53 12.36 -4.39
N GLU A 103 6.38 13.59 -3.91
CA GLU A 103 6.82 14.00 -2.58
C GLU A 103 5.75 14.88 -1.94
N SER A 104 5.48 14.74 -0.64
CA SER A 104 4.60 15.68 0.06
C SER A 104 5.23 17.07 0.10
N LYS A 105 4.44 18.09 -0.22
CA LYS A 105 4.92 19.46 -0.46
C LYS A 105 5.66 20.06 0.75
N ASN A 106 5.20 19.80 1.97
CA ASN A 106 5.71 20.45 3.18
C ASN A 106 6.55 19.52 4.06
N GLU A 107 6.29 18.22 4.03
CA GLU A 107 6.92 17.24 4.92
C GLU A 107 8.03 16.43 4.25
N GLY A 108 8.16 16.49 2.92
CA GLY A 108 9.21 15.76 2.19
C GLY A 108 9.03 14.24 2.21
N TYR A 109 7.82 13.74 2.45
CA TYR A 109 7.56 12.30 2.43
C TYR A 109 7.57 11.80 0.99
N SER A 110 8.46 10.86 0.66
CA SER A 110 8.53 10.26 -0.66
C SER A 110 7.42 9.21 -0.86
N ILE A 111 6.84 9.21 -2.06
CA ILE A 111 5.82 8.25 -2.52
C ILE A 111 6.24 7.77 -3.91
N GLU A 112 6.32 6.46 -4.09
CA GLU A 112 6.55 5.80 -5.38
C GLU A 112 5.35 4.91 -5.69
N PHE A 113 4.78 5.01 -6.88
CA PHE A 113 3.71 4.11 -7.33
C PHE A 113 4.30 2.95 -8.12
N LEU A 114 3.90 1.73 -7.75
CA LEU A 114 4.46 0.49 -8.28
C LEU A 114 3.40 -0.26 -9.09
N LYS A 115 3.82 -0.79 -10.24
CA LYS A 115 2.99 -1.62 -11.10
C LYS A 115 3.12 -3.10 -10.73
N ASN A 116 2.03 -3.85 -10.85
CA ASN A 116 2.07 -5.31 -10.87
C ASN A 116 2.56 -5.84 -12.22
N SER A 117 2.62 -7.17 -12.36
CA SER A 117 2.98 -7.85 -13.62
C SER A 117 2.04 -7.56 -14.79
N SER A 118 0.81 -7.12 -14.52
CA SER A 118 -0.18 -6.71 -15.53
C SER A 118 0.00 -5.26 -15.99
N GLY A 119 0.89 -4.50 -15.34
CA GLY A 119 1.13 -3.09 -15.64
C GLY A 119 0.23 -2.11 -14.89
N ASP A 120 -0.65 -2.60 -14.00
CA ASP A 120 -1.54 -1.77 -13.19
C ASP A 120 -0.85 -1.28 -11.93
N PHE A 121 -1.07 -0.01 -11.56
CA PHE A 121 -0.62 0.51 -10.27
C PHE A 121 -1.40 -0.13 -9.13
N SER A 122 -0.81 -1.17 -8.53
CA SER A 122 -1.40 -1.96 -7.45
C SER A 122 -0.78 -1.66 -6.10
N GLN A 123 0.34 -0.95 -6.05
CA GLN A 123 1.09 -0.72 -4.82
C GLN A 123 1.63 0.71 -4.76
N THR A 124 1.93 1.17 -3.55
CA THR A 124 2.76 2.36 -3.35
C THR A 124 3.80 2.11 -2.26
N LYS A 125 5.00 2.66 -2.47
CA LYS A 125 6.10 2.65 -1.50
C LYS A 125 6.23 4.04 -0.90
N ILE A 126 6.07 4.12 0.41
CA ILE A 126 6.11 5.37 1.16
C ILE A 126 7.38 5.42 2.00
N LEU A 127 8.03 6.59 2.03
CA LEU A 127 9.32 6.81 2.71
C LEU A 127 10.40 5.81 2.29
N GLY A 128 10.33 5.34 1.03
CA GLY A 128 11.26 4.35 0.46
C GLY A 128 11.21 2.96 1.11
N ARG A 129 10.25 2.67 2.00
CA ARG A 129 10.27 1.41 2.79
C ARG A 129 8.89 0.78 3.03
N ILE A 130 7.83 1.56 3.18
CA ILE A 130 6.51 1.04 3.55
C ILE A 130 5.75 0.72 2.28
N ILE A 131 5.55 -0.56 1.98
CA ILE A 131 4.70 -1.00 0.87
C ILE A 131 3.25 -1.02 1.33
N CYS A 132 2.41 -0.32 0.59
CA CYS A 132 0.96 -0.31 0.78
C CYS A 132 0.29 -0.94 -0.44
N GLU A 133 -0.69 -1.80 -0.21
CA GLU A 133 -1.45 -2.49 -1.25
C GLU A 133 -2.69 -1.69 -1.63
N ARG A 134 -2.96 -1.49 -2.92
CA ARG A 134 -4.20 -0.88 -3.38
C ARG A 134 -5.36 -1.83 -3.13
N VAL A 135 -6.42 -1.31 -2.50
CA VAL A 135 -7.63 -2.07 -2.22
C VAL A 135 -8.80 -1.58 -3.09
N PRO A 136 -9.72 -2.49 -3.52
CA PRO A 136 -10.82 -2.15 -4.42
C PRO A 136 -12.05 -1.56 -3.70
N PHE A 137 -11.92 -1.20 -2.43
CA PHE A 137 -13.02 -0.74 -1.58
C PHE A 137 -12.68 0.57 -0.86
N ASP A 138 -13.72 1.31 -0.46
CA ASP A 138 -13.58 2.49 0.40
C ASP A 138 -13.57 2.05 1.87
N PRO A 139 -12.46 2.21 2.60
CA PRO A 139 -12.33 1.74 3.99
C PRO A 139 -13.22 2.53 4.98
N ASN A 140 -13.79 3.67 4.59
CA ASN A 140 -14.75 4.42 5.41
C ASN A 140 -16.21 3.94 5.23
N LYS A 141 -16.47 3.04 4.28
CA LYS A 141 -17.82 2.55 3.99
C LYS A 141 -17.97 1.11 4.46
N ILE A 142 -19.09 0.84 5.12
CA ILE A 142 -19.50 -0.53 5.41
C ILE A 142 -20.04 -1.13 4.11
N ALA A 143 -19.47 -2.25 3.68
CA ALA A 143 -19.95 -2.98 2.51
C ALA A 143 -21.27 -3.70 2.82
N SER A 144 -22.17 -3.80 1.84
CA SER A 144 -23.38 -4.60 1.99
C SER A 144 -23.11 -6.03 1.53
N LEU A 145 -23.09 -6.98 2.47
CA LEU A 145 -22.96 -8.41 2.15
C LEU A 145 -24.32 -9.10 2.24
N THR A 146 -24.54 -10.07 1.36
CA THR A 146 -25.74 -10.91 1.41
C THR A 146 -25.67 -11.88 2.57
N THR A 147 -26.84 -12.37 3.02
CA THR A 147 -26.92 -13.44 4.03
C THR A 147 -26.13 -14.69 3.61
N SER A 148 -26.08 -15.00 2.31
CA SER A 148 -25.32 -16.16 1.81
C SER A 148 -23.81 -15.97 1.96
N GLN A 149 -23.30 -14.77 1.63
CA GLN A 149 -21.89 -14.44 1.80
C GLN A 149 -21.48 -14.51 3.27
N LEU A 150 -22.26 -13.92 4.18
CA LEU A 150 -21.98 -13.97 5.62
C LEU A 150 -22.01 -15.42 6.17
N LYS A 151 -23.00 -16.22 5.74
CA LYS A 151 -23.11 -17.63 6.15
C LYS A 151 -21.92 -18.48 5.70
N GLN A 152 -21.32 -18.18 4.55
CA GLN A 152 -20.13 -18.91 4.07
C GLN A 152 -18.92 -18.69 4.99
N LEU A 153 -18.82 -17.54 5.65
CA LEU A 153 -17.75 -17.20 6.59
C LEU A 153 -17.99 -17.78 7.99
N ALA A 154 -19.24 -18.10 8.32
CA ALA A 154 -19.61 -18.62 9.63
C ALA A 154 -19.00 -20.01 9.91
N GLY A 155 -18.74 -20.29 11.19
CA GLY A 155 -18.21 -21.58 11.65
C GLY A 155 -17.23 -21.44 12.81
N THR A 156 -16.71 -22.57 13.26
CA THR A 156 -15.67 -22.62 14.28
C THR A 156 -14.28 -22.61 13.63
N TYR A 157 -13.38 -21.82 14.18
CA TYR A 157 -12.00 -21.69 13.74
C TYR A 157 -11.04 -22.03 14.88
N LEU A 158 -10.02 -22.84 14.60
CA LEU A 158 -9.01 -23.27 15.57
C LEU A 158 -7.70 -22.54 15.31
N LYS A 159 -7.04 -22.06 16.38
CA LYS A 159 -5.74 -21.41 16.24
C LYS A 159 -4.70 -22.41 15.74
N VAL A 160 -3.94 -22.04 14.71
CA VAL A 160 -2.78 -22.83 14.29
C VAL A 160 -1.77 -22.90 15.43
N ASN A 161 -1.23 -24.09 15.70
CA ASN A 161 -0.28 -24.41 16.79
C ASN A 161 -0.86 -24.40 18.22
N ASP A 162 -2.14 -24.07 18.43
CA ASP A 162 -2.78 -24.21 19.76
C ASP A 162 -4.30 -24.39 19.65
N TYR A 163 -4.74 -25.63 19.44
CA TYR A 163 -6.14 -25.97 19.23
C TYR A 163 -7.03 -25.85 20.48
N ASN A 164 -6.48 -25.45 21.64
CA ASN A 164 -7.28 -25.08 22.80
C ASN A 164 -8.02 -23.76 22.55
N PHE A 165 -7.46 -22.89 21.72
CA PHE A 165 -8.09 -21.63 21.34
C PHE A 165 -9.03 -21.86 20.15
N LYS A 166 -10.31 -21.53 20.40
CA LYS A 166 -11.38 -21.65 19.42
C LYS A 166 -12.14 -20.35 19.32
N ILE A 167 -12.45 -19.98 18.09
CA ILE A 167 -13.27 -18.83 17.78
C ILE A 167 -14.53 -19.31 17.06
N GLN A 168 -15.68 -18.82 17.48
CA GLN A 168 -16.92 -18.97 16.73
C GLN A 168 -17.19 -17.69 15.93
N ILE A 169 -17.43 -17.84 14.63
CA ILE A 169 -17.88 -16.76 13.74
C ILE A 169 -19.34 -16.99 13.39
N ASP A 170 -20.19 -16.01 13.70
CA ASP A 170 -21.62 -16.04 13.39
C ASP A 170 -22.07 -14.77 12.64
N PRO A 171 -22.99 -14.86 11.66
CA PRO A 171 -23.59 -13.69 11.03
C PRO A 171 -24.34 -12.83 12.04
N SER A 172 -24.24 -11.51 11.88
CA SER A 172 -25.00 -10.52 12.63
C SER A 172 -25.85 -9.65 11.69
N SER A 173 -26.63 -8.73 12.25
CA SER A 173 -27.40 -7.75 11.46
C SER A 173 -26.53 -6.78 10.66
N THR A 174 -25.28 -6.54 11.09
CA THR A 174 -24.37 -5.56 10.51
C THR A 174 -23.10 -6.16 9.91
N GLY A 175 -22.90 -7.48 10.03
CA GLY A 175 -21.73 -8.18 9.54
C GLY A 175 -21.52 -9.52 10.24
N LEU A 176 -20.47 -9.62 11.04
CA LEU A 176 -20.10 -10.84 11.76
C LEU A 176 -19.91 -10.56 13.26
N THR A 177 -20.12 -11.57 14.07
CA THR A 177 -19.64 -11.63 15.44
C THR A 177 -18.55 -12.67 15.55
N LEU A 178 -17.51 -12.33 16.31
CA LEU A 178 -16.43 -13.22 16.69
C LEU A 178 -16.54 -13.47 18.19
N THR A 179 -16.75 -14.72 18.59
CA THR A 179 -16.81 -15.13 20.00
C THR A 179 -15.62 -16.01 20.34
N GLN A 180 -14.82 -15.56 21.30
CA GLN A 180 -13.70 -16.31 21.87
C GLN A 180 -14.26 -17.38 22.83
N LEU A 181 -14.08 -18.67 22.53
CA LEU A 181 -14.74 -19.74 23.32
C LEU A 181 -14.06 -20.05 24.67
N TRP A 182 -12.90 -19.45 24.95
CA TRP A 182 -12.18 -19.64 26.22
C TRP A 182 -12.62 -18.67 27.32
N ASP A 183 -13.10 -17.48 26.97
CA ASP A 183 -13.54 -16.44 27.91
C ASP A 183 -14.92 -15.85 27.58
N ASN A 184 -15.53 -16.26 26.47
CA ASN A 184 -16.80 -15.77 25.93
C ASN A 184 -16.80 -14.27 25.58
N ILE A 185 -15.63 -13.69 25.30
CA ILE A 185 -15.56 -12.32 24.76
C ILE A 185 -16.08 -12.32 23.32
N THR A 186 -17.08 -11.48 23.06
CA THR A 186 -17.64 -11.27 21.72
C THR A 186 -17.22 -9.91 21.18
N ILE A 187 -16.78 -9.89 19.91
CA ILE A 187 -16.40 -8.68 19.17
C ILE A 187 -17.26 -8.61 17.90
N LEU A 188 -17.85 -7.43 17.65
CA LEU A 188 -18.61 -7.16 16.44
C LEU A 188 -17.68 -6.68 15.31
N PHE A 189 -17.93 -7.16 14.10
CA PHE A 189 -17.18 -6.83 12.90
C PHE A 189 -18.10 -6.38 11.78
N THR A 190 -17.74 -5.29 11.13
CA THR A 190 -18.42 -4.75 9.94
C THR A 190 -17.55 -4.93 8.69
N PRO A 191 -18.12 -5.35 7.56
CA PRO A 191 -17.36 -5.60 6.34
C PRO A 191 -16.87 -4.30 5.70
N ARG A 192 -15.69 -4.35 5.09
CA ARG A 192 -15.23 -3.38 4.07
C ARG A 192 -15.14 -4.03 2.70
N SER A 193 -14.98 -5.35 2.65
CA SER A 193 -15.18 -6.19 1.47
C SER A 193 -15.76 -7.54 1.90
N GLU A 194 -15.94 -8.46 0.95
CA GLU A 194 -16.43 -9.81 1.23
C GLU A 194 -15.56 -10.60 2.23
N PHE A 195 -14.25 -10.36 2.21
CA PHE A 195 -13.28 -11.13 3.01
C PHE A 195 -12.44 -10.27 3.97
N PHE A 196 -12.75 -8.97 4.09
CA PHE A 196 -12.03 -8.07 4.99
C PHE A 196 -13.02 -7.25 5.83
N PHE A 197 -12.87 -7.37 7.13
CA PHE A 197 -13.73 -6.77 8.13
C PHE A 197 -12.90 -5.98 9.13
N LEU A 198 -13.52 -4.97 9.74
CA LEU A 198 -12.97 -4.22 10.85
C LEU A 198 -13.98 -4.24 11.99
N ASN A 199 -13.50 -4.27 13.23
CA ASN A 199 -14.36 -4.00 14.37
C ASN A 199 -14.82 -2.53 14.41
N ASP A 200 -15.71 -2.20 15.35
CA ASP A 200 -16.38 -0.90 15.38
C ASP A 200 -15.44 0.31 15.51
N ASP A 201 -14.33 0.17 16.24
CA ASP A 201 -13.33 1.25 16.38
C ASP A 201 -12.26 1.25 15.25
N GLY A 202 -12.30 0.27 14.35
CA GLY A 202 -11.38 0.15 13.22
C GLY A 202 -9.96 -0.30 13.57
N THR A 203 -9.71 -0.77 14.79
CA THR A 203 -8.35 -1.13 15.25
C THR A 203 -8.02 -2.62 15.11
N PHE A 204 -9.03 -3.47 14.91
CA PHE A 204 -8.86 -4.91 14.77
C PHE A 204 -9.34 -5.37 13.39
N PRO A 205 -8.42 -5.88 12.54
CA PRO A 205 -8.77 -6.48 11.27
C PRO A 205 -9.15 -7.95 11.44
N LEU A 206 -10.11 -8.37 10.65
CA LEU A 206 -10.52 -9.76 10.47
C LEU A 206 -10.52 -10.06 8.98
N THR A 207 -9.64 -10.97 8.55
CA THR A 207 -9.45 -11.30 7.13
C THR A 207 -9.69 -12.77 6.90
N PHE A 208 -10.43 -13.12 5.84
CA PHE A 208 -10.65 -14.49 5.42
C PHE A 208 -9.84 -14.80 4.17
N SER A 209 -9.35 -16.03 4.06
CA SER A 209 -8.69 -16.54 2.86
C SER A 209 -9.49 -17.67 2.26
N VAL A 210 -9.67 -17.60 0.95
CA VAL A 210 -10.35 -18.61 0.13
C VAL A 210 -9.31 -19.44 -0.58
N ALA A 211 -9.42 -20.77 -0.50
CA ALA A 211 -8.69 -21.68 -1.36
C ALA A 211 -9.67 -22.71 -1.92
N ASN A 212 -9.52 -23.04 -3.22
CA ASN A 212 -10.41 -23.96 -3.92
C ASN A 212 -11.91 -23.62 -3.81
N GLY A 213 -12.25 -22.32 -3.72
CA GLY A 213 -13.62 -21.84 -3.56
C GLY A 213 -14.21 -22.01 -2.15
N LYS A 214 -13.43 -22.48 -1.17
CA LYS A 214 -13.85 -22.66 0.22
C LYS A 214 -13.09 -21.71 1.15
N ILE A 215 -13.74 -21.31 2.23
CA ILE A 215 -13.10 -20.56 3.31
C ILE A 215 -12.33 -21.56 4.15
N GLU A 216 -11.01 -21.51 4.07
CA GLU A 216 -10.13 -22.43 4.82
C GLU A 216 -9.53 -21.74 6.04
N GLN A 217 -9.27 -20.44 5.95
CA GLN A 217 -8.52 -19.72 6.97
C GLN A 217 -9.08 -18.35 7.27
N MET A 218 -8.82 -17.92 8.49
CA MET A 218 -9.08 -16.60 9.01
C MET A 218 -7.82 -16.08 9.71
N GLN A 219 -7.53 -14.79 9.55
CA GLN A 219 -6.49 -14.09 10.28
C GLN A 219 -7.11 -12.97 11.12
N CYS A 220 -6.81 -12.97 12.41
CA CYS A 220 -7.19 -11.93 13.37
C CYS A 220 -6.18 -11.94 14.53
N PHE A 221 -6.24 -10.96 15.44
CA PHE A 221 -5.20 -10.77 16.48
C PHE A 221 -3.79 -10.69 15.87
N GLU A 222 -3.57 -9.63 15.09
CA GLU A 222 -2.35 -9.41 14.30
C GLU A 222 -2.16 -10.46 13.19
N ASN A 223 -1.29 -11.44 13.42
CA ASN A 223 -0.89 -12.44 12.45
C ASN A 223 -1.27 -13.87 12.86
N ASP A 224 -2.11 -14.03 13.89
CA ASP A 224 -2.61 -15.35 14.24
C ASP A 224 -3.48 -15.91 13.11
N VAL A 225 -3.12 -17.12 12.67
CA VAL A 225 -3.84 -17.86 11.64
C VAL A 225 -4.76 -18.87 12.33
N TRP A 226 -5.99 -18.95 11.82
CA TRP A 226 -7.03 -19.81 12.35
C TRP A 226 -7.62 -20.64 11.21
N ILE A 227 -7.69 -21.95 11.39
CA ILE A 227 -8.21 -22.87 10.38
C ILE A 227 -9.68 -23.15 10.65
N LYS A 228 -10.50 -23.02 9.61
CA LYS A 228 -11.91 -23.38 9.70
C LYS A 228 -12.03 -24.88 9.90
N THR A 229 -12.82 -25.30 10.88
CA THR A 229 -13.13 -26.73 11.03
C THR A 229 -14.24 -27.10 10.07
N ASP A 230 -14.07 -28.20 9.34
CA ASP A 230 -15.18 -28.87 8.69
C ASP A 230 -16.14 -29.33 9.81
N GLN A 231 -17.34 -28.74 9.85
CA GLN A 231 -18.47 -29.35 10.55
C GLN A 231 -19.18 -30.31 9.59
#